data_AF-A0A848UYH4-F1
#
_entry.id   AF-A0A848UYH4-F1
#
_cell.length_a   1.000
_cell.length_b   1.000
_cell.length_c   1.000
_cell.angle_alpha   90.00
_cell.angle_beta   90.00
_cell.angle_gamma   90.00
#
_symmetry.space_group_name_H-M   'P 1'
#
loop_
_entity.id
_entity.type
_entity.pdbx_description
1 polymer ?
#
loop_
_entity_poly.entity_id
_entity_poly.type
_entity_poly.pdbx_seq_one_letter_code
_entity_poly.pdbx_strand_id
1 'polypeptide(L)'
;IQLLKAFNASNQSGKYYSAGYVPLEMAQHPMAAPSVFNFFLPTYAPPGEIFEAGLVAPEFQIVNSAAATDYINIMYGMLLSDYYMDVTTGVSTVIPGSPDYDNPLSYPENIVQIDVADEVALAEDVPQMIDRLDILLTGGTMTQPSKDAIIETVEQFSFEPSIAAKLAILMVMIAPDYVIQK
;
A
#
# COMPACT_ATOMS: atom_id res chain seq x y z
N ILE A 1 -6.03 1.93 -1.59
CA ILE A 1 -6.90 2.54 -2.65
C ILE A 1 -6.08 3.30 -3.70
N GLN A 2 -5.13 4.16 -3.31
CA GLN A 2 -4.29 4.88 -4.28
C GLN A 2 -3.54 3.95 -5.23
N LEU A 3 -2.84 2.93 -4.70
CA LEU A 3 -2.15 1.89 -5.50
C LEU A 3 -3.05 1.30 -6.59
N LEU A 4 -4.22 0.78 -6.21
CA LEU A 4 -5.15 0.13 -7.14
C LEU A 4 -5.65 1.09 -8.24
N LYS A 5 -5.78 2.38 -7.93
CA LYS A 5 -6.18 3.39 -8.92
C LYS A 5 -5.02 3.81 -9.83
N ALA A 6 -3.82 3.98 -9.26
CA ALA A 6 -2.64 4.41 -9.98
C ALA A 6 -2.26 3.43 -11.11
N PHE A 7 -2.45 2.14 -10.86
CA PHE A 7 -2.08 1.06 -11.78
C PHE A 7 -3.30 0.31 -12.32
N ASN A 8 -4.43 1.01 -12.54
CA ASN A 8 -5.61 0.49 -13.25
C ASN A 8 -6.03 -0.94 -12.83
N ALA A 9 -6.15 -1.19 -11.53
CA ALA A 9 -6.44 -2.52 -11.02
C ALA A 9 -7.71 -3.10 -11.65
N SER A 10 -7.63 -4.34 -12.14
CA SER A 10 -8.72 -4.99 -12.86
C SER A 10 -8.76 -6.50 -12.68
N ASN A 11 -9.91 -7.10 -12.99
CA ASN A 11 -10.11 -8.54 -13.12
C ASN A 11 -11.13 -8.86 -14.22
N GLN A 12 -11.33 -10.14 -14.52
CA GLN A 12 -12.18 -10.57 -15.63
C GLN A 12 -13.68 -10.46 -15.30
N SER A 13 -14.05 -10.60 -14.03
CA SER A 13 -15.46 -10.57 -13.59
C SER A 13 -16.00 -9.16 -13.32
N GLY A 14 -15.12 -8.16 -13.20
CA GLY A 14 -15.45 -6.80 -12.76
C GLY A 14 -15.81 -6.68 -11.27
N LYS A 15 -15.58 -7.73 -10.47
CA LYS A 15 -15.95 -7.76 -9.04
C LYS A 15 -14.74 -7.44 -8.17
N TYR A 16 -14.79 -6.35 -7.42
CA TYR A 16 -13.77 -6.00 -6.44
C TYR A 16 -14.29 -6.29 -5.04
N TYR A 17 -13.74 -7.31 -4.38
CA TYR A 17 -14.17 -7.70 -3.04
C TYR A 17 -13.08 -7.40 -2.00
N SER A 18 -13.51 -6.85 -0.87
CA SER A 18 -12.67 -6.65 0.30
C SER A 18 -13.53 -6.77 1.54
N ALA A 19 -13.13 -7.66 2.45
CA ALA A 19 -13.72 -7.81 3.77
C ALA A 19 -13.27 -6.73 4.76
N GLY A 20 -12.50 -5.73 4.31
CA GLY A 20 -12.02 -4.64 5.16
C GLY A 20 -10.80 -5.01 6.01
N TYR A 21 -10.12 -6.13 5.76
CA TYR A 21 -8.94 -6.52 6.55
C TYR A 21 -7.83 -5.45 6.56
N VAL A 22 -7.52 -4.87 5.40
CA VAL A 22 -6.49 -3.81 5.28
C VAL A 22 -6.78 -2.59 6.18
N PRO A 23 -7.95 -1.93 6.09
CA PRO A 23 -8.24 -0.84 7.00
C PRO A 23 -8.39 -1.31 8.46
N LEU A 24 -8.70 -2.58 8.73
CA LEU A 24 -8.74 -3.12 10.09
C LEU A 24 -7.35 -3.19 10.73
N GLU A 25 -6.36 -3.75 10.03
CA GLU A 25 -4.97 -3.79 10.48
C GLU A 25 -4.40 -2.39 10.69
N MET A 26 -4.75 -1.44 9.81
CA MET A 26 -4.29 -0.06 9.92
C MET A 26 -5.04 0.77 10.96
N ALA A 27 -5.97 0.18 11.73
CA ALA A 27 -6.86 0.89 12.66
C ALA A 27 -7.68 2.02 12.02
N GLN A 28 -7.96 1.91 10.72
CA GLN A 28 -8.74 2.84 9.90
C GLN A 28 -10.09 2.26 9.44
N HIS A 29 -10.51 1.11 9.99
CA HIS A 29 -11.74 0.44 9.58
C HIS A 29 -12.99 1.24 9.96
N PRO A 30 -13.91 1.49 9.01
CA PRO A 30 -15.19 2.14 9.31
C PRO A 30 -15.94 1.39 10.41
N MET A 31 -16.49 2.10 11.41
CA MET A 31 -17.24 1.50 12.52
C MET A 31 -16.43 0.57 13.45
N ALA A 32 -15.10 0.50 13.33
CA ALA A 32 -14.25 -0.25 14.26
C ALA A 32 -13.75 0.61 15.43
N ALA A 33 -14.32 1.80 15.62
CA ALA A 33 -13.97 2.67 16.73
C ALA A 33 -14.28 1.97 18.07
N PRO A 34 -13.30 1.80 18.97
CA PRO A 34 -13.51 1.13 20.25
C PRO A 34 -14.40 1.95 21.21
N SER A 35 -14.67 3.22 20.89
CA SER A 35 -15.62 4.06 21.61
C SER A 35 -16.33 5.05 20.68
N VAL A 36 -17.45 5.60 21.14
CA VAL A 36 -18.14 6.73 20.49
C VAL A 36 -17.35 8.04 20.56
N PHE A 37 -16.25 8.06 21.34
CA PHE A 37 -15.30 9.16 21.43
C PHE A 37 -14.08 8.89 20.54
N ASN A 38 -14.32 8.50 19.29
CA ASN A 38 -13.30 8.20 18.29
C ASN A 38 -12.61 9.47 17.79
N PHE A 39 -11.97 10.19 18.71
CA PHE A 39 -11.33 11.46 18.45
C PHE A 39 -9.86 11.32 18.76
N PHE A 40 -9.06 11.62 17.76
CA PHE A 40 -7.70 12.03 17.99
C PHE A 40 -7.71 13.20 18.99
N LEU A 41 -6.81 13.19 19.97
CA LEU A 41 -6.63 14.33 20.86
C LEU A 41 -6.32 15.54 19.99
N PRO A 42 -7.15 16.61 20.00
CA PRO A 42 -6.96 17.76 19.12
C PRO A 42 -5.61 18.45 19.27
N THR A 43 -4.95 18.22 20.42
CA THR A 43 -3.65 18.79 20.78
C THR A 43 -2.51 17.78 20.74
N TYR A 44 -2.72 16.56 20.22
CA TYR A 44 -1.63 15.61 20.12
C TYR A 44 -0.58 16.08 19.11
N ALA A 45 0.67 16.03 19.55
CA ALA A 45 1.83 16.29 18.74
C ALA A 45 2.84 15.16 18.99
N PRO A 46 3.21 14.39 17.96
CA PRO A 46 4.23 13.37 18.09
C PRO A 46 5.60 14.04 18.37
N PRO A 47 6.48 13.41 19.15
CA PRO A 47 7.84 13.92 19.35
C PRO A 47 8.57 14.11 18.02
N GLY A 48 9.32 15.22 17.88
CA GLY A 48 10.10 15.55 16.67
C GLY A 48 9.67 16.88 16.06
N GLU A 49 9.87 17.03 14.74
CA GLU A 49 9.72 18.30 14.01
C GLU A 49 8.35 18.96 14.22
N ILE A 50 7.27 18.17 14.30
CA ILE A 50 5.90 18.67 14.51
C ILE A 50 5.78 19.35 15.89
N PHE A 51 6.24 18.67 16.95
CA PHE A 51 6.23 19.22 18.30
C PHE A 51 7.15 20.45 18.43
N GLU A 52 8.35 20.39 17.85
CA GLU A 52 9.33 21.48 17.88
C GLU A 52 8.84 22.73 17.13
N ALA A 53 8.08 22.54 16.06
CA ALA A 53 7.43 23.62 15.32
C ALA A 53 6.18 24.19 16.03
N GLY A 54 5.79 23.64 17.19
CA GLY A 54 4.57 24.02 17.90
C GLY A 54 3.28 23.65 17.15
N LEU A 55 3.35 22.67 16.25
CA LEU A 55 2.23 22.15 15.48
C LEU A 55 1.59 20.95 16.20
N VAL A 56 0.40 20.58 15.74
CA VAL A 56 -0.34 19.38 16.20
C VAL A 56 -0.59 18.47 15.00
N ALA A 57 -0.55 17.16 15.23
CA ALA A 57 -0.88 16.15 14.23
C ALA A 57 -1.74 15.06 14.89
N PRO A 58 -3.00 15.37 15.23
CA PRO A 58 -3.88 14.44 15.94
C PRO A 58 -3.95 13.05 15.28
N GLU A 59 -3.99 12.99 13.95
CA GLU A 59 -4.05 11.76 13.16
C GLU A 59 -2.83 10.85 13.32
N PHE A 60 -1.68 11.37 13.77
CA PHE A 60 -0.50 10.53 14.01
C PHE A 60 -0.62 9.68 15.29
N GLN A 61 -1.67 9.82 16.10
CA GLN A 61 -1.90 8.93 17.24
C GLN A 61 -2.12 7.46 16.88
N ILE A 62 -2.62 7.17 15.67
CA ILE A 62 -2.76 5.80 15.18
C ILE A 62 -1.46 5.28 14.55
N VAL A 63 -0.50 6.16 14.26
CA VAL A 63 0.80 5.80 13.69
C VAL A 63 1.73 5.41 14.84
N ASN A 64 1.93 4.11 15.01
CA ASN A 64 2.85 3.54 15.98
C ASN A 64 3.70 2.44 15.33
N SER A 65 4.65 1.87 16.07
CA SER A 65 5.55 0.85 15.54
C SER A 65 4.84 -0.39 15.00
N ALA A 66 3.70 -0.79 15.58
CA ALA A 66 2.92 -1.91 15.08
C ALA A 66 2.24 -1.56 13.75
N ALA A 67 1.49 -0.45 13.71
CA ALA A 67 0.81 0.00 12.48
C ALA A 67 1.77 0.28 11.32
N ALA A 68 2.97 0.81 11.60
CA ALA A 68 4.01 1.01 10.59
C ALA A 68 4.54 -0.32 10.03
N THR A 69 4.72 -1.33 10.89
CA THR A 69 5.13 -2.68 10.47
C THR A 69 4.03 -3.35 9.65
N ASP A 70 2.79 -3.24 10.10
CA ASP A 70 1.62 -3.80 9.41
C ASP A 70 1.47 -3.18 8.01
N TYR A 71 1.65 -1.87 7.88
CA TYR A 71 1.63 -1.20 6.58
C TYR A 71 2.65 -1.79 5.59
N ILE A 72 3.89 -1.99 6.02
CA ILE A 72 4.94 -2.59 5.18
C ILE A 72 4.55 -4.02 4.77
N ASN A 73 4.03 -4.81 5.71
CA ASN A 73 3.59 -6.18 5.45
C ASN A 73 2.44 -6.23 4.43
N ILE A 74 1.47 -5.32 4.55
CA ILE A 74 0.35 -5.22 3.60
C ILE A 74 0.87 -4.85 2.21
N MET A 75 1.74 -3.85 2.09
CA MET A 75 2.31 -3.45 0.79
C MET A 75 3.15 -4.56 0.17
N TYR A 76 3.92 -5.28 0.98
CA TYR A 76 4.66 -6.47 0.56
C TYR A 76 3.71 -7.56 0.03
N GLY A 77 2.65 -7.89 0.77
CA GLY A 77 1.65 -8.88 0.36
C GLY A 77 0.95 -8.51 -0.95
N MET A 78 0.59 -7.22 -1.11
CA MET A 78 -0.02 -6.73 -2.33
C MET A 78 0.91 -6.85 -3.53
N LEU A 79 2.13 -6.31 -3.44
CA LEU A 79 3.01 -6.14 -4.61
C LEU A 79 3.84 -7.38 -4.92
N LEU A 80 4.36 -8.07 -3.90
CA LEU A 80 5.27 -9.21 -4.08
C LEU A 80 4.59 -10.57 -3.94
N SER A 81 3.38 -10.62 -3.35
CA SER A 81 2.56 -11.84 -3.32
C SER A 81 1.30 -11.76 -4.20
N ASP A 82 1.13 -10.66 -4.96
CA ASP A 82 -0.01 -10.40 -5.85
C ASP A 82 -1.38 -10.51 -5.16
N TYR A 83 -1.43 -10.22 -3.85
CA TYR A 83 -2.66 -10.24 -3.06
C TYR A 83 -3.24 -8.83 -2.90
N TYR A 84 -3.90 -8.33 -3.95
CA TYR A 84 -4.43 -6.96 -3.96
C TYR A 84 -5.80 -6.82 -3.27
N MET A 85 -6.65 -7.84 -3.42
CA MET A 85 -8.05 -7.87 -2.98
C MET A 85 -8.47 -9.33 -2.72
N ASP A 86 -9.58 -9.51 -2.02
CA ASP A 86 -10.11 -10.85 -1.75
C ASP A 86 -10.64 -11.48 -3.04
N VAL A 87 -10.27 -12.74 -3.29
CA VAL A 87 -10.58 -13.45 -4.55
C VAL A 87 -11.94 -14.16 -4.51
N THR A 88 -12.46 -14.42 -3.31
CA THR A 88 -13.67 -15.22 -3.10
C THR A 88 -14.91 -14.35 -2.84
N THR A 89 -16.02 -14.71 -3.48
CA THR A 89 -17.37 -14.24 -3.09
C THR A 89 -18.23 -15.38 -2.53
N GLY A 90 -17.62 -16.57 -2.33
CA GLY A 90 -18.27 -17.75 -1.79
C GLY A 90 -18.37 -17.70 -0.27
N VAL A 91 -19.29 -18.47 0.30
CA VAL A 91 -19.40 -18.67 1.74
C VAL A 91 -18.63 -19.94 2.11
N SER A 92 -17.79 -19.85 3.15
CA SER A 92 -17.04 -21.00 3.65
C SER A 92 -17.98 -22.14 4.04
N THR A 93 -17.62 -23.36 3.64
CA THR A 93 -18.34 -24.59 4.02
C THR A 93 -17.91 -25.12 5.39
N VAL A 94 -16.81 -24.59 5.94
CA VAL A 94 -16.21 -25.04 7.21
C VAL A 94 -16.54 -24.07 8.35
N ILE A 95 -16.51 -22.76 8.09
CA ILE A 95 -16.75 -21.71 9.08
C ILE A 95 -17.99 -20.90 8.69
N PRO A 96 -19.16 -21.16 9.31
CA PRO A 96 -20.40 -20.46 8.99
C PRO A 96 -20.26 -18.94 9.10
N GLY A 97 -20.67 -18.22 8.06
CA GLY A 97 -20.66 -16.75 8.03
C GLY A 97 -19.32 -16.11 7.65
N SER A 98 -18.31 -16.90 7.27
CA SER A 98 -17.03 -16.39 6.74
C SER A 98 -16.94 -16.56 5.22
N PRO A 99 -16.17 -15.71 4.51
CA PRO A 99 -15.82 -15.95 3.11
C PRO A 99 -15.00 -17.25 2.93
N ASP A 100 -15.16 -17.90 1.78
CA ASP A 100 -14.42 -19.12 1.44
C ASP A 100 -12.97 -18.81 1.01
N TYR A 101 -12.10 -18.56 1.99
CA TYR A 101 -10.68 -18.26 1.77
C TYR A 101 -9.82 -19.51 1.48
N ASP A 102 -10.33 -20.71 1.72
CA ASP A 102 -9.57 -21.95 1.61
C ASP A 102 -9.27 -22.35 0.15
N ASN A 103 -9.98 -21.75 -0.81
CA ASN A 103 -9.76 -22.00 -2.22
C ASN A 103 -9.86 -20.71 -3.07
N PRO A 104 -8.87 -19.80 -2.99
CA PRO A 104 -8.86 -18.57 -3.76
C PRO A 104 -8.81 -18.84 -5.27
N LEU A 105 -8.29 -20.00 -5.69
CA LEU A 105 -8.25 -20.42 -7.10
C LEU A 105 -9.60 -20.93 -7.62
N SER A 106 -10.63 -21.04 -6.79
CA SER A 106 -11.99 -21.40 -7.26
C SER A 106 -12.59 -20.37 -8.21
N TYR A 107 -12.13 -19.11 -8.11
CA TYR A 107 -12.66 -17.99 -8.88
C TYR A 107 -11.52 -17.20 -9.55
N PRO A 108 -10.79 -17.80 -10.50
CA PRO A 108 -9.65 -17.15 -11.16
C PRO A 108 -10.06 -15.85 -11.88
N GLU A 109 -11.31 -15.75 -12.32
CA GLU A 109 -11.88 -14.55 -12.95
C GLU A 109 -11.98 -13.35 -11.99
N ASN A 110 -11.96 -13.60 -10.67
CA ASN A 110 -12.00 -12.55 -9.65
C ASN A 110 -10.60 -12.08 -9.21
N ILE A 111 -9.52 -12.75 -9.61
CA ILE A 111 -8.16 -12.37 -9.23
C ILE A 111 -7.86 -10.97 -9.77
N VAL A 112 -7.65 -10.02 -8.86
CA VAL A 112 -7.29 -8.64 -9.20
C VAL A 112 -5.81 -8.57 -9.54
N GLN A 113 -5.50 -7.86 -10.61
CA GLN A 113 -4.14 -7.56 -11.06
C GLN A 113 -4.01 -6.06 -11.25
N ILE A 114 -2.78 -5.55 -11.15
CA ILE A 114 -2.43 -4.17 -11.49
C ILE A 114 -1.67 -4.14 -12.82
N ASP A 115 -1.82 -3.05 -13.56
CA ASP A 115 -1.10 -2.78 -14.80
C ASP A 115 0.20 -2.03 -14.48
N VAL A 116 1.33 -2.73 -14.64
CA VAL A 116 2.68 -2.18 -14.46
C VAL A 116 3.47 -2.20 -15.78
N ALA A 117 2.79 -2.24 -16.92
CA ALA A 117 3.45 -2.38 -18.22
C ALA A 117 4.40 -1.21 -18.53
N ASP A 118 4.02 0.01 -18.15
CA ASP A 118 4.84 1.21 -18.34
C ASP A 118 6.10 1.15 -17.46
N GLU A 119 6.00 0.70 -16.22
CA GLU A 119 7.13 0.57 -15.30
C GLU A 119 8.06 -0.56 -15.72
N VAL A 120 7.49 -1.67 -16.23
CA VAL A 120 8.26 -2.77 -16.81
C VAL A 120 9.04 -2.32 -18.04
N ALA A 121 8.47 -1.45 -18.88
CA ALA A 121 9.18 -0.90 -20.04
C ALA A 121 10.35 0.01 -19.64
N LEU A 122 10.33 0.55 -18.42
CA LEU A 122 11.38 1.40 -17.85
C LEU A 122 12.34 0.61 -16.93
N ALA A 123 12.22 -0.71 -16.83
CA ALA A 123 13.05 -1.50 -15.91
C ALA A 123 14.56 -1.47 -16.23
N GLU A 124 14.94 -1.14 -17.47
CA GLU A 124 16.34 -0.93 -17.88
C GLU A 124 16.86 0.49 -17.56
N ASP A 125 15.96 1.46 -17.30
CA ASP A 125 16.27 2.83 -16.88
C ASP A 125 15.56 3.12 -15.54
N VAL A 126 16.12 2.54 -14.47
CA VAL A 126 15.58 2.67 -13.11
C VAL A 126 15.41 4.14 -12.69
N PRO A 127 16.35 5.07 -12.95
CA PRO A 127 16.13 6.49 -12.68
C PRO A 127 14.86 7.05 -13.33
N GLN A 128 14.64 6.76 -14.63
CA GLN A 128 13.43 7.20 -15.32
C GLN A 128 12.16 6.56 -14.74
N MET A 129 12.23 5.29 -14.34
CA MET A 129 11.13 4.61 -13.65
C MET A 129 10.78 5.30 -12.32
N ILE A 130 11.78 5.65 -11.51
CA ILE A 130 11.55 6.33 -10.22
C ILE A 130 10.98 7.73 -10.41
N ASP A 131 11.43 8.49 -11.41
CA ASP A 131 10.86 9.82 -11.70
C ASP A 131 9.39 9.74 -12.14
N ARG A 132 9.02 8.70 -12.89
CA ARG A 132 7.62 8.45 -13.24
C ARG A 132 6.81 8.09 -11.98
N LEU A 133 7.32 7.20 -11.14
CA LEU A 133 6.65 6.78 -9.92
C LEU A 133 6.47 7.95 -8.93
N ASP A 134 7.43 8.86 -8.85
CA ASP A 134 7.32 10.09 -8.06
C ASP A 134 6.14 10.95 -8.51
N ILE A 135 5.97 11.15 -9.82
CA ILE A 135 4.80 11.88 -10.34
C ILE A 135 3.50 11.14 -10.00
N LEU A 136 3.48 9.82 -10.19
CA LEU A 136 2.26 9.02 -10.06
C LEU A 136 1.80 8.82 -8.61
N LEU A 137 2.73 8.65 -7.67
CA LEU A 137 2.45 8.24 -6.30
C LEU A 137 2.65 9.36 -5.28
N THR A 138 3.63 10.25 -5.49
CA THR A 138 3.94 11.37 -4.58
C THR A 138 3.60 12.74 -5.19
N GLY A 139 3.11 12.81 -6.42
CA GLY A 139 2.81 14.08 -7.09
C GLY A 139 4.05 14.93 -7.41
N GLY A 140 5.23 14.33 -7.48
CA GLY A 140 6.49 15.00 -7.80
C GLY A 140 7.21 15.64 -6.61
N THR A 141 6.86 15.27 -5.37
CA THR A 141 7.43 15.84 -4.15
C THR A 141 8.48 14.96 -3.48
N MET A 142 8.86 13.83 -4.07
CA MET A 142 9.87 12.95 -3.50
C MET A 142 11.25 13.61 -3.49
N THR A 143 11.95 13.49 -2.38
CA THR A 143 13.27 14.09 -2.19
C THR A 143 14.35 13.33 -2.96
N GLN A 144 15.39 14.03 -3.42
CA GLN A 144 16.51 13.40 -4.13
C GLN A 144 17.19 12.28 -3.33
N PRO A 145 17.46 12.43 -2.01
CA PRO A 145 18.04 11.33 -1.23
C PRO A 145 17.16 10.07 -1.19
N SER A 146 15.83 10.22 -1.14
CA SER A 146 14.91 9.08 -1.23
C SER A 146 14.94 8.42 -2.59
N LYS A 147 14.95 9.22 -3.68
CA LYS A 147 15.11 8.68 -5.04
C LYS A 147 16.40 7.88 -5.18
N ASP A 148 17.53 8.46 -4.76
CA ASP A 148 18.85 7.83 -4.86
C ASP A 148 18.90 6.50 -4.10
N ALA A 149 18.37 6.45 -2.88
CA ALA A 149 18.32 5.22 -2.08
C ALA A 149 17.47 4.12 -2.71
N ILE A 150 16.35 4.49 -3.36
CA ILE A 150 15.48 3.53 -4.06
C ILE A 150 16.18 3.01 -5.31
N ILE A 151 16.79 3.89 -6.11
CA ILE A 151 17.55 3.53 -7.32
C ILE A 151 18.67 2.55 -6.94
N GLU A 152 19.48 2.89 -5.94
CA GLU A 152 20.57 2.02 -5.46
C GLU A 152 20.06 0.63 -5.08
N THR A 153 18.92 0.55 -4.37
CA THR A 153 18.34 -0.72 -3.91
C THR A 153 17.82 -1.57 -5.07
N VAL A 154 17.14 -0.95 -6.04
CA VAL A 154 16.56 -1.67 -7.18
C VAL A 154 17.65 -2.14 -8.13
N GLU A 155 18.70 -1.33 -8.34
CA GLU A 155 19.85 -1.69 -9.19
C GLU A 155 20.79 -2.71 -8.53
N GLN A 156 20.80 -2.81 -7.20
CA GLN A 156 21.65 -3.75 -6.45
C GLN A 156 21.40 -5.21 -6.84
N PHE A 157 20.20 -5.55 -7.28
CA PHE A 157 19.78 -6.91 -7.56
C PHE A 157 19.27 -7.04 -9.00
N SER A 158 19.69 -8.09 -9.68
CA SER A 158 19.12 -8.44 -10.98
C SER A 158 17.80 -9.19 -10.80
N PHE A 159 16.70 -8.49 -11.04
CA PHE A 159 15.35 -9.05 -11.00
C PHE A 159 14.78 -9.20 -12.42
N GLU A 160 13.75 -10.06 -12.54
CA GLU A 160 12.84 -9.97 -13.68
C GLU A 160 12.21 -8.56 -13.73
N PRO A 161 12.04 -7.95 -14.92
CA PRO A 161 11.52 -6.57 -15.05
C PRO A 161 10.23 -6.31 -14.26
N SER A 162 9.31 -7.28 -14.23
CA SER A 162 8.06 -7.20 -13.45
C SER A 162 8.30 -7.11 -11.95
N ILE A 163 9.28 -7.86 -11.43
CA ILE A 163 9.64 -7.84 -10.01
C ILE A 163 10.37 -6.54 -9.67
N ALA A 164 11.27 -6.06 -10.55
CA ALA A 164 11.93 -4.77 -10.38
C ALA A 164 10.93 -3.61 -10.30
N ALA A 165 9.94 -3.58 -11.19
CA ALA A 165 8.86 -2.59 -11.19
C ALA A 165 8.05 -2.63 -9.88
N LYS A 166 7.60 -3.82 -9.46
CA LYS A 166 6.84 -3.99 -8.21
C LYS A 166 7.65 -3.63 -6.96
N LEU A 167 8.96 -3.94 -6.96
CA LEU A 167 9.86 -3.54 -5.89
C LEU A 167 10.04 -2.02 -5.84
N ALA A 168 10.23 -1.37 -6.99
CA ALA A 168 10.32 0.09 -7.05
C ALA A 168 9.03 0.75 -6.52
N ILE A 169 7.86 0.25 -6.91
CA ILE A 169 6.57 0.70 -6.37
C ILE A 169 6.51 0.49 -4.85
N LEU A 170 6.92 -0.68 -4.35
CA LEU A 170 6.95 -0.98 -2.92
C LEU A 170 7.83 0.02 -2.17
N MET A 171 9.05 0.23 -2.66
CA MET A 171 10.03 1.12 -2.05
C MET A 171 9.55 2.58 -2.03
N VAL A 172 8.90 3.04 -3.10
CA VAL A 172 8.26 4.37 -3.13
C VAL A 172 7.14 4.44 -2.10
N MET A 173 6.27 3.43 -2.01
CA MET A 173 5.12 3.44 -1.10
C MET A 173 5.50 3.35 0.38
N ILE A 174 6.65 2.76 0.73
CA ILE A 174 7.15 2.73 2.11
C ILE A 174 8.08 3.91 2.43
N ALA A 175 8.40 4.76 1.45
CA ALA A 175 9.26 5.91 1.67
C ALA A 175 8.56 6.94 2.56
N PRO A 176 9.29 7.65 3.44
CA PRO A 176 8.73 8.72 4.27
C PRO A 176 7.99 9.78 3.45
N ASP A 177 8.53 10.12 2.27
CA ASP A 177 7.96 11.11 1.34
C ASP A 177 6.58 10.71 0.79
N TYR A 178 6.25 9.41 0.78
CA TYR A 178 4.94 8.92 0.37
C TYR A 178 4.01 8.72 1.55
N VAL A 179 4.51 8.15 2.66
CA VAL A 179 3.70 7.87 3.85
C VAL A 179 3.24 9.17 4.53
N ILE A 180 4.07 10.21 4.47
CA ILE A 180 3.77 11.55 4.99
C ILE A 180 3.77 12.52 3.81
N GLN A 181 2.61 12.71 3.19
CA GLN A 181 2.43 13.73 2.15
C GLN A 181 2.22 15.10 2.80
N LYS A 182 3.03 16.08 2.41
CA LYS A 182 3.02 17.46 2.93
C LYS A 182 2.11 18.38 2.11
#